data_AF-A0A838JU67-F1
#
_entry.id   AF-A0A838JU67-F1
#
_cell.length_a   1.000
_cell.length_b   1.000
_cell.length_c   1.000
_cell.angle_alpha   90.00
_cell.angle_beta   90.00
_cell.angle_gamma   90.00
#
_symmetry.space_group_name_H-M   'P 1'
#
loop_
_entity.id
_entity.type
_entity.pdbx_description
1 polymer ?
#
loop_
_entity_poly.entity_id
_entity_poly.type
_entity_poly.pdbx_seq_one_letter_code
_entity_poly.pdbx_strand_id
1 'polypeptide(L)' 'MNDDLLALIEREVLSRSGVSKEPDRSGVAVYRFGRRQIGHIHHDGVADLPFPKAIHDGLISDGMAEPHRGGFPATVS' A
#
# COMPACT_ATOMS: atom_id res chain seq x y z
N MET A 1 9.83 9.34 -5.03
CA MET A 1 8.79 10.28 -4.56
C MET A 1 9.42 11.45 -3.80
N ASN A 2 8.75 12.60 -3.60
CA ASN A 2 9.23 13.64 -2.66
C ASN A 2 8.98 13.17 -1.22
N ASP A 3 9.94 13.38 -0.33
CA ASP A 3 9.89 13.00 1.10
C ASP A 3 8.69 13.64 1.81
N ASP A 4 8.32 14.87 1.44
CA ASP A 4 7.15 15.55 2.01
C ASP A 4 5.83 14.81 1.73
N LEU A 5 5.72 14.20 0.54
CA LEU A 5 4.52 13.45 0.15
C LEU A 5 4.45 12.13 0.92
N LEU A 6 5.58 11.45 1.10
CA LEU A 6 5.65 10.25 1.95
C LEU A 6 5.24 10.57 3.38
N ALA A 7 5.75 11.67 3.96
CA ALA A 7 5.38 12.11 5.30
C ALA A 7 3.90 12.49 5.43
N LEU A 8 3.32 13.11 4.38
CA LEU A 8 1.89 13.43 4.33
C LEU A 8 1.03 12.15 4.36
N ILE A 9 1.35 11.17 3.50
CA ILE A 9 0.61 9.92 3.42
C ILE A 9 0.75 9.14 4.72
N GLU A 10 1.97 9.03 5.26
CA GLU A 10 2.22 8.35 6.53
C GLU A 10 1.37 8.96 7.66
N ARG A 11 1.37 10.29 7.79
CA ARG A 11 0.55 10.98 8.80
C ARG A 11 -0.94 10.68 8.64
N GLU A 12 -1.44 10.72 7.41
CA GLU A 12 -2.84 10.48 7.12
C GLU A 12 -3.24 9.03 7.44
N VAL A 13 -2.43 8.06 7.02
CA VAL A 13 -2.67 6.62 7.27
C VAL A 13 -2.61 6.32 8.76
N LEU A 14 -1.63 6.86 9.48
CA LEU A 14 -1.48 6.69 10.93
C LEU A 14 -2.53 7.44 11.76
N SER A 15 -3.26 8.39 11.18
CA SER A 15 -4.39 9.04 11.86
C SER A 15 -5.60 8.13 12.05
N ARG A 16 -5.67 7.02 11.29
CA ARG A 16 -6.77 6.06 11.36
C ARG A 16 -6.60 5.18 12.60
N SER A 17 -7.63 5.15 13.44
CA SER A 17 -7.62 4.33 14.66
C SER A 17 -7.35 2.86 14.36
N GLY A 18 -6.41 2.25 15.10
CA GLY A 18 -6.01 0.86 14.92
C GLY A 18 -4.99 0.60 13.80
N VAL A 19 -4.55 1.65 13.09
CA VAL A 19 -3.47 1.56 12.10
C VAL A 19 -2.11 1.81 12.73
N SER A 20 -1.12 1.00 12.34
CA SER A 20 0.27 1.14 12.75
C SER A 20 1.22 0.94 11.57
N LYS A 21 2.45 1.46 11.71
CA LYS A 21 3.56 1.24 10.79
C LYS A 21 4.47 0.15 11.36
N GLU A 22 4.95 -0.75 10.53
CA GLU A 22 6.05 -1.63 10.94
C GLU A 22 7.38 -0.86 11.02
N PRO A 23 8.33 -1.28 11.87
CA PRO A 23 9.68 -0.73 11.83
C PRO A 23 10.25 -0.83 10.41
N ASP A 24 10.84 0.25 9.91
CA ASP A 24 11.35 0.31 8.54
C ASP A 24 12.34 -0.84 8.30
N ARG A 25 11.89 -1.79 7.49
CA ARG A 25 12.72 -2.86 6.97
C ARG A 25 12.54 -2.82 5.47
N SER A 26 13.64 -2.97 4.72
CA SER A 26 13.62 -3.20 3.27
C SER A 26 13.16 -2.05 2.35
N GLY A 27 13.19 -0.77 2.78
CA GLY A 27 12.96 0.36 1.86
C GLY A 27 11.50 0.54 1.42
N VAL A 28 10.58 -0.02 2.21
CA VAL A 28 9.14 0.13 2.05
C VAL A 28 8.53 0.50 3.41
N ALA A 29 7.53 1.39 3.38
CA ALA A 29 6.73 1.71 4.56
C ALA A 29 5.51 0.78 4.60
N VAL A 30 5.52 -0.20 5.52
CA VAL A 30 4.44 -1.19 5.67
C VAL A 30 3.43 -0.73 6.72
N TYR A 31 2.15 -0.72 6.37
CA TYR A 31 1.06 -0.34 7.27
C TYR A 31 0.18 -1.54 7.61
N ARG A 32 -0.30 -1.58 8.85
CA ARG A 32 -1.14 -2.65 9.40
C ARG A 32 -2.36 -2.09 10.10
N PHE A 33 -3.46 -2.84 10.06
CA PHE A 33 -4.60 -2.68 10.96
C PHE A 33 -4.66 -3.87 11.92
N GLY A 34 -4.35 -3.63 13.19
CA GLY A 34 -4.14 -4.68 14.17
C GLY A 34 -3.09 -5.71 13.69
N ARG A 35 -3.55 -6.92 13.36
CA ARG A 35 -2.66 -8.02 12.90
C ARG A 35 -2.58 -8.15 11.38
N ARG A 36 -3.34 -7.39 10.59
CA ARG A 36 -3.39 -7.53 9.12
C ARG A 36 -2.60 -6.40 8.45
N GLN A 37 -1.76 -6.73 7.48
CA GLN A 37 -1.17 -5.73 6.59
C GLN A 37 -2.26 -5.17 5.68
N ILE A 38 -2.29 -3.85 5.52
CA ILE A 38 -3.27 -3.13 4.71
C ILE A 38 -2.64 -2.43 3.50
N GLY A 39 -1.32 -2.50 3.35
CA GLY A 39 -0.60 -1.98 2.20
C GLY A 39 0.84 -1.62 2.54
N HIS A 40 1.62 -1.29 1.52
CA HIS A 40 2.94 -0.72 1.70
C HIS A 40 3.30 0.26 0.59
N ILE A 41 4.13 1.24 0.91
CA ILE A 41 4.58 2.27 -0.03
C ILE A 41 6.08 2.13 -0.23
N HIS A 42 6.48 2.05 -1.50
CA HIS A 42 7.88 2.07 -1.91
C HIS A 42 8.38 3.51 -1.97
N HIS A 43 9.67 3.72 -1.68
CA HIS A 43 10.25 5.07 -1.70
C HIS A 43 10.27 5.69 -3.11
N ASP A 44 10.20 4.87 -4.15
CA ASP A 44 10.06 5.32 -5.53
C ASP A 44 8.67 5.94 -5.81
N GLY A 45 7.66 5.63 -4.99
CA GLY A 45 6.31 6.19 -5.02
C GLY A 45 5.22 5.18 -5.38
N VAL A 46 5.55 3.91 -5.59
CA VAL A 46 4.56 2.86 -5.83
C VAL A 46 3.86 2.49 -4.52
N ALA A 47 2.54 2.31 -4.56
CA ALA A 47 1.74 1.89 -3.41
C ALA A 47 1.08 0.54 -3.68
N ASP A 48 1.52 -0.48 -2.95
CA ASP A 48 0.98 -1.83 -3.09
C ASP A 48 -0.16 -2.06 -2.11
N LEU A 49 -1.38 -2.17 -2.63
CA LEU A 49 -2.61 -2.21 -1.86
C LEU A 49 -3.39 -3.52 -2.10
N PRO A 50 -3.72 -4.28 -1.03
CA PRO A 50 -4.54 -5.47 -1.15
C PRO A 50 -6.03 -5.14 -1.33
N PHE A 51 -6.70 -5.82 -2.24
CA PHE A 51 -8.14 -5.71 -2.50
C PHE A 51 -8.81 -7.09 -2.58
N PRO A 52 -10.11 -7.20 -2.29
CA PRO A 52 -10.91 -8.35 -2.71
C PRO A 52 -10.74 -8.59 -4.22
N LYS A 53 -10.64 -9.86 -4.64
CA LYS A 53 -10.31 -10.24 -6.02
C LYS A 53 -11.15 -9.52 -7.09
N ALA A 54 -12.46 -9.38 -6.86
CA ALA A 54 -13.34 -8.70 -7.80
C ALA A 54 -12.98 -7.20 -8.00
N ILE A 55 -12.55 -6.52 -6.93
CA ILE A 55 -12.12 -5.12 -6.99
C ILE A 55 -10.75 -5.03 -7.65
N HIS A 56 -9.81 -5.91 -7.28
CA HIS A 56 -8.50 -6.02 -7.93
C HIS A 56 -8.65 -6.17 -9.44
N ASP A 57 -9.41 -7.17 -9.90
CA ASP A 57 -9.55 -7.47 -11.33
C ASP A 57 -10.21 -6.31 -12.09
N GLY A 58 -11.17 -5.62 -11.46
CA GLY A 58 -11.78 -4.40 -12.02
C GLY A 58 -10.77 -3.26 -12.18
N LEU A 59 -9.99 -2.96 -11.14
CA LEU A 59 -8.97 -1.90 -11.18
C LEU A 59 -7.93 -2.14 -12.28
N ILE A 60 -7.49 -3.39 -12.48
CA ILE A 60 -6.56 -3.75 -13.55
C ILE A 60 -7.22 -3.62 -14.92
N SER A 61 -8.43 -4.17 -15.08
CA SER A 61 -9.15 -4.14 -16.36
C SER A 61 -9.49 -2.72 -16.81
N ASP A 62 -9.77 -1.83 -15.86
CA ASP A 62 -10.11 -0.43 -16.12
C ASP A 62 -8.86 0.46 -16.34
N GLY A 63 -7.65 -0.11 -16.20
CA GLY A 63 -6.40 0.63 -16.34
C GLY A 63 -6.12 1.61 -15.19
N MET A 64 -6.80 1.43 -14.05
CA MET A 64 -6.69 2.30 -12.88
C MET A 64 -5.51 1.91 -11.97
N ALA A 65 -5.00 0.68 -12.10
CA ALA A 65 -3.85 0.18 -11.35
C ALA A 65 -3.11 -0.92 -12.14
N GLU A 66 -1.91 -1.28 -11.70
CA GLU A 66 -1.10 -2.34 -12.31
C GLU A 66 -1.06 -3.61 -11.44
N PRO A 67 -0.86 -4.81 -12.02
CA PRO A 67 -0.67 -6.02 -11.22
C PRO A 67 0.58 -5.89 -10.36
N HIS A 68 0.50 -6.32 -9.09
CA HIS A 68 1.65 -6.23 -8.19
C HIS A 68 2.86 -7.02 -8.70
N ARG A 69 3.98 -6.32 -8.88
CA ARG A 69 5.25 -6.88 -9.40
C ARG A 69 5.80 -8.03 -8.56
N GLY A 70 5.56 -8.04 -7.25
CA GLY A 70 5.96 -9.11 -6.32
C GLY A 70 5.12 -10.39 -6.39
N GLY A 71 4.06 -10.43 -7.20
CA GLY A 71 3.30 -11.67 -7.49
C GLY A 71 2.22 -12.03 -6.46
N PHE A 72 1.76 -11.09 -5.62
CA PHE A 72 0.64 -11.34 -4.71
C PHE A 72 -0.70 -11.14 -5.45
N PRO A 73 -1.53 -12.19 -5.61
CA PRO A 73 -2.64 -12.22 -6.58
C PRO A 73 -3.86 -11.34 -6.23
N ALA A 74 -3.82 -10.63 -5.11
CA ALA A 74 -4.89 -9.75 -4.65
C ALA A 74 -4.36 -8.36 -4.32
N THR A 75 -3.19 -8.00 -4.85
CA THR A 75 -2.53 -6.71 -4.61
C THR A 75 -2.36 -6.00 -5.94
N VAL A 76 -2.72 -4.73 -5.98
CA VAL A 76 -2.44 -3.82 -7.09
C VAL A 76 -1.29 -2.89 -6.71
N SER A 77 -0.57 -2.39 -7.72
CA SER A 77 0.45 -1.33 -7.64
C SER A 77 -0.06 -0.02 -8.25
#